data_AF-A0A932TKW6-F1
#
_entry.id   AF-A0A932TKW6-F1
#
_cell.length_a   1.000
_cell.length_b   1.000
_cell.length_c   1.000
_cell.angle_alpha   90.00
_cell.angle_beta   90.00
_cell.angle_gamma   90.00
#
_symmetry.space_group_name_H-M   'P 1'
#
loop_
_entity.id
_entity.type
_entity.pdbx_description
1 polymer ?
#
loop_
_entity_poly.entity_id
_entity_poly.type
_entity_poly.pdbx_seq_one_letter_code
_entity_poly.pdbx_strand_id
1 'polypeptide(L)'
;MAATIPEFGQAVASALDWLGYSPDTAGPVVGIKGATLGAMCQGIVPMRSIVIRFAEELARQANGRGDLPDWWCDVDAWLALAGLPPRRELIPRRPSSSGNGLARPTPSSPTREAPTGEQSAAAYYQPRYERLPVGASYVHVFWLHDGNDQRVFRFNLPAHVDYRERAARLKQALASLTKSEFDRKYARYRIQPGTE
;
A
#
# COMPACT_ATOMS: atom_id res chain seq x y z
N MET A 1 3.58 -15.58 -24.50
CA MET A 1 2.12 -15.32 -24.43
C MET A 1 1.89 -14.39 -23.25
N ALA A 2 1.07 -13.34 -23.39
CA ALA A 2 0.71 -12.52 -22.24
C ALA A 2 -0.14 -13.37 -21.28
N ALA A 3 0.13 -13.28 -19.98
CA ALA A 3 -0.73 -13.91 -18.98
C ALA A 3 -2.05 -13.12 -18.93
N THR A 4 -3.17 -13.83 -18.98
CA THR A 4 -4.50 -13.26 -18.77
C THR A 4 -4.95 -13.58 -17.36
N ILE A 5 -5.30 -12.56 -16.58
CA ILE A 5 -5.80 -12.68 -15.20
C ILE A 5 -7.18 -12.02 -15.17
N PRO A 6 -8.29 -12.78 -15.16
CA PRO A 6 -9.64 -12.24 -15.20
C PRO A 6 -9.93 -11.24 -14.07
N GLU A 7 -9.44 -11.50 -12.87
CA GLU A 7 -9.62 -10.66 -11.68
C GLU A 7 -8.94 -9.29 -11.86
N PHE A 8 -7.77 -9.26 -12.51
CA PHE A 8 -7.10 -8.02 -12.87
C PHE A 8 -7.95 -7.22 -13.88
N GLY A 9 -8.50 -7.90 -14.88
CA GLY A 9 -9.37 -7.26 -15.88
C GLY A 9 -10.62 -6.65 -15.28
N GLN A 10 -11.31 -7.41 -14.42
CA GLN A 10 -12.48 -6.92 -13.70
C GLN A 10 -12.15 -5.73 -12.81
N ALA A 11 -11.03 -5.76 -12.10
CA ALA A 11 -10.60 -4.64 -11.28
C ALA A 11 -10.32 -3.37 -12.09
N VAL A 12 -9.61 -3.49 -13.22
CA VAL A 12 -9.33 -2.34 -14.10
C VAL A 12 -10.64 -1.78 -14.67
N ALA A 13 -11.56 -2.64 -15.11
CA ALA A 13 -12.86 -2.22 -15.62
C ALA A 13 -13.67 -1.47 -14.56
N SER A 14 -13.78 -2.00 -13.34
CA SER A 14 -14.46 -1.34 -12.23
C SER A 14 -13.83 0.01 -11.88
N ALA A 15 -12.50 0.11 -11.93
CA ALA A 15 -11.80 1.37 -11.65
C ALA A 15 -12.04 2.45 -12.72
N LEU A 16 -12.10 2.07 -13.99
CA LEU A 16 -12.44 2.99 -15.07
C LEU A 16 -13.91 3.42 -15.01
N ASP A 17 -14.82 2.50 -14.73
CA ASP A 17 -16.24 2.79 -14.55
C ASP A 17 -16.49 3.76 -13.39
N TRP A 18 -15.82 3.56 -12.24
CA TRP A 18 -15.88 4.48 -11.10
C TRP A 18 -15.37 5.89 -11.44
N LEU A 19 -14.37 6.00 -12.32
CA LEU A 19 -13.90 7.29 -12.82
C LEU A 19 -14.85 7.92 -13.85
N GLY A 20 -15.85 7.18 -14.34
CA GLY A 20 -16.73 7.59 -15.43
C GLY A 20 -16.03 7.59 -16.79
N TYR A 21 -14.98 6.77 -16.97
CA TYR A 21 -14.20 6.71 -18.20
C TYR A 21 -14.35 5.39 -18.92
N SER A 22 -14.38 5.46 -20.26
CA SER A 22 -14.05 4.32 -21.11
C SER A 22 -12.53 4.19 -21.26
N PRO A 23 -12.00 3.05 -21.74
CA PRO A 23 -10.58 2.91 -22.06
C PRO A 23 -10.03 4.01 -22.97
N ASP A 24 -10.83 4.44 -23.96
CA ASP A 24 -10.42 5.47 -24.91
C ASP A 24 -10.38 6.87 -24.29
N THR A 25 -11.33 7.19 -23.42
CA THR A 25 -11.37 8.49 -22.74
C THR A 25 -10.40 8.58 -21.56
N ALA A 26 -10.10 7.45 -20.90
CA ALA A 26 -9.11 7.38 -19.83
C ALA A 26 -7.68 7.54 -20.34
N GLY A 27 -7.42 7.20 -21.61
CA GLY A 27 -6.06 7.14 -22.13
C GLY A 27 -5.26 8.45 -21.98
N PRO A 28 -5.82 9.61 -22.39
CA PRO A 28 -5.19 10.92 -22.18
C PRO A 28 -4.99 11.29 -20.70
N VAL A 29 -5.90 10.86 -19.82
CA VAL A 29 -5.89 11.18 -18.38
C VAL A 29 -4.82 10.37 -17.65
N VAL A 30 -4.74 9.08 -17.95
CA VAL A 30 -3.81 8.14 -17.30
C VAL A 30 -2.44 8.12 -17.99
N GLY A 31 -2.33 8.67 -19.20
CA GLY A 31 -1.11 8.61 -20.00
C GLY A 31 -0.78 7.18 -20.45
N ILE A 32 -1.81 6.38 -20.74
CA ILE A 32 -1.75 5.00 -21.25
C ILE A 32 -2.60 4.96 -22.53
N LYS A 33 -2.15 4.26 -23.57
CA LYS A 33 -2.94 4.15 -24.81
C LYS A 33 -4.28 3.44 -24.54
N GLY A 34 -5.38 3.93 -25.11
CA GLY A 34 -6.72 3.35 -24.91
C GLY A 34 -6.79 1.86 -25.25
N ALA A 35 -6.13 1.44 -26.34
CA ALA A 35 -6.00 0.02 -26.69
C ALA A 35 -5.31 -0.82 -25.59
N THR A 36 -4.31 -0.27 -24.90
CA THR A 36 -3.66 -0.95 -23.77
C THR A 36 -4.59 -1.04 -22.56
N LEU A 37 -5.36 0.01 -22.27
CA LEU A 37 -6.38 -0.02 -21.21
C LEU A 37 -7.50 -1.02 -21.55
N GLY A 38 -7.91 -1.11 -22.81
CA GLY A 38 -8.88 -2.10 -23.28
C GLY A 38 -8.38 -3.53 -23.10
N ALA A 39 -7.11 -3.79 -23.44
CA ALA A 39 -6.47 -5.07 -23.19
C ALA A 39 -6.38 -5.39 -21.68
N MET A 40 -6.04 -4.40 -20.85
CA MET A 40 -6.04 -4.55 -19.39
C MET A 40 -7.42 -4.92 -18.86
N CYS A 41 -8.51 -4.31 -19.35
CA CYS A 41 -9.90 -4.67 -18.96
C CYS A 41 -10.27 -6.11 -19.34
N GLN A 42 -9.64 -6.68 -20.37
CA GLN A 42 -9.79 -8.09 -20.75
C GLN A 42 -8.90 -9.03 -19.91
N GLY A 43 -8.20 -8.50 -18.91
CA GLY A 43 -7.30 -9.25 -18.04
C GLY A 43 -5.90 -9.44 -18.59
N ILE A 44 -5.58 -8.87 -19.76
CA ILE A 44 -4.23 -8.97 -20.34
C ILE A 44 -3.28 -8.12 -19.51
N VAL A 45 -2.30 -8.75 -18.87
CA VAL A 45 -1.34 -8.06 -18.01
C VAL A 45 -0.29 -7.33 -18.87
N PRO A 46 -0.20 -5.99 -18.77
CA PRO A 46 0.79 -5.22 -19.52
C PRO A 46 2.15 -5.23 -18.81
N MET A 47 3.11 -4.48 -19.34
CA MET A 47 4.38 -4.26 -18.64
C MET A 47 4.16 -3.66 -17.25
N ARG A 48 5.01 -4.05 -16.30
CA ARG A 48 4.99 -3.59 -14.91
C ARG A 48 4.90 -2.06 -14.75
N SER A 49 5.61 -1.31 -15.58
CA SER A 49 5.58 0.16 -15.57
C SER A 49 4.19 0.74 -15.88
N ILE A 50 3.40 0.05 -16.70
CA ILE A 50 2.04 0.46 -17.09
C ILE A 50 1.07 0.22 -15.92
N VAL A 51 1.18 -0.93 -15.24
CA VAL A 51 0.40 -1.22 -14.03
C VAL A 51 0.69 -0.19 -12.93
N ILE A 52 1.97 0.16 -12.72
CA ILE A 52 2.37 1.19 -11.76
C ILE A 52 1.76 2.55 -12.12
N ARG A 53 1.89 2.97 -13.38
CA ARG A 53 1.33 4.26 -13.83
C ARG A 53 -0.18 4.33 -13.64
N PHE A 54 -0.89 3.25 -14.01
CA PHE A 54 -2.34 3.17 -13.81
C PHE A 54 -2.71 3.32 -12.33
N ALA A 55 -2.05 2.57 -11.44
CA ALA A 55 -2.31 2.60 -10.00
C ALA A 55 -1.98 3.97 -9.37
N GLU A 56 -0.89 4.62 -9.79
CA GLU A 56 -0.50 5.94 -9.31
C GLU A 56 -1.46 7.04 -9.78
N GLU A 57 -1.99 6.94 -11.00
CA GLU A 57 -3.04 7.84 -11.47
C GLU A 57 -4.33 7.64 -10.70
N LEU A 58 -4.77 6.38 -10.57
CA LEU A 58 -5.99 6.05 -9.85
C LEU A 58 -5.94 6.58 -8.40
N ALA A 59 -4.81 6.36 -7.71
CA ALA A 59 -4.59 6.90 -6.36
C ALA A 59 -4.64 8.44 -6.31
N ARG A 60 -4.21 9.13 -7.36
CA ARG A 60 -4.26 10.60 -7.45
C ARG A 60 -5.68 11.10 -7.67
N GLN A 61 -6.44 10.46 -8.55
CA GLN A 61 -7.84 10.78 -8.83
C GLN A 61 -8.76 10.41 -7.65
N ALA A 62 -8.40 9.38 -6.91
CA ALA A 62 -9.03 8.96 -5.67
C ALA A 62 -8.84 9.94 -4.51
N ASN A 63 -7.82 10.79 -4.56
CA ASN A 63 -7.49 11.71 -3.47
C ASN A 63 -8.63 12.71 -3.24
N GLY A 64 -9.34 12.57 -2.12
CA GLY A 64 -10.48 13.41 -1.75
C GLY A 64 -11.87 12.85 -2.15
N ARG A 65 -11.94 11.67 -2.77
CA ARG A 65 -13.19 10.96 -3.04
C ARG A 65 -13.32 9.76 -2.08
N GLY A 66 -14.39 9.72 -1.28
CA GLY A 66 -14.51 8.81 -0.13
C GLY A 66 -15.13 7.43 -0.40
N ASP A 67 -15.32 7.02 -1.66
CA ASP A 67 -16.16 5.87 -2.00
C ASP A 67 -15.45 4.87 -2.93
N LEU A 68 -14.22 4.51 -2.60
CA LEU A 68 -13.42 3.54 -3.37
C LEU A 68 -12.74 2.52 -2.45
N PRO A 69 -12.46 1.30 -2.92
CA PRO A 69 -11.73 0.32 -2.14
C PRO A 69 -10.31 0.81 -1.82
N ASP A 70 -9.91 0.86 -0.55
CA ASP A 70 -8.59 1.39 -0.14
C ASP A 70 -7.40 0.76 -0.88
N TRP A 71 -7.54 -0.50 -1.29
CA TRP A 71 -6.50 -1.22 -2.01
C TRP A 71 -6.28 -0.70 -3.45
N TRP A 72 -7.26 0.00 -4.04
CA TRP A 72 -7.10 0.66 -5.35
C TRP A 72 -6.04 1.75 -5.32
N CYS A 73 -5.81 2.37 -4.17
CA CYS A 73 -4.76 3.38 -3.98
C CYS A 73 -3.37 2.77 -3.71
N ASP A 74 -3.25 1.44 -3.77
CA ASP A 74 -2.04 0.71 -3.45
C ASP A 74 -1.41 0.07 -4.69
N VAL A 75 -0.31 0.66 -5.16
CA VAL A 75 0.44 0.18 -6.32
C VAL A 75 0.87 -1.28 -6.19
N ASP A 76 1.30 -1.70 -4.99
CA ASP A 76 1.76 -3.07 -4.78
C ASP A 76 0.57 -4.06 -4.79
N ALA A 77 -0.66 -3.61 -4.49
CA ALA A 77 -1.85 -4.44 -4.62
C ALA A 77 -2.23 -4.67 -6.09
N TRP A 78 -2.15 -3.63 -6.93
CA TRP A 78 -2.32 -3.78 -8.38
C TRP A 78 -1.27 -4.67 -9.01
N LEU A 79 -0.01 -4.57 -8.57
CA LEU A 79 1.07 -5.45 -9.02
C LEU A 79 0.81 -6.91 -8.64
N ALA A 80 0.43 -7.17 -7.39
CA ALA A 80 0.10 -8.52 -6.92
C ALA A 80 -1.08 -9.12 -7.69
N LEU A 81 -2.15 -8.33 -7.89
CA LEU A 81 -3.31 -8.74 -8.68
C LEU A 81 -2.94 -9.07 -10.14
N ALA A 82 -1.99 -8.33 -10.70
CA ALA A 82 -1.44 -8.60 -12.04
C ALA A 82 -0.42 -9.76 -12.08
N GLY A 83 -0.18 -10.46 -10.96
CA GLY A 83 0.84 -11.52 -10.88
C GLY A 83 2.28 -11.01 -11.02
N LEU A 84 2.51 -9.73 -10.73
CA LEU A 84 3.79 -9.05 -10.85
C LEU A 84 4.46 -8.85 -9.48
N PRO A 85 5.80 -8.84 -9.41
CA PRO A 85 6.50 -8.62 -8.14
C PRO A 85 6.29 -7.19 -7.62
N PRO A 86 6.23 -7.00 -6.28
CA PRO A 86 6.03 -5.70 -5.65
C PRO A 86 7.16 -4.71 -5.98
N ARG A 87 6.97 -3.43 -5.67
CA ARG A 87 8.05 -2.45 -5.71
C ARG A 87 9.12 -2.85 -4.69
N ARG A 88 10.29 -3.25 -5.19
CA ARG A 88 11.53 -3.18 -4.41
C ARG A 88 11.73 -1.69 -4.12
N GLU A 89 11.26 -1.23 -2.97
CA GLU A 89 11.69 0.07 -2.47
C GLU A 89 13.22 0.02 -2.42
N LEU A 90 13.86 0.91 -3.17
CA LEU A 90 15.25 1.28 -2.95
C LEU A 90 15.29 1.81 -1.51
N ILE A 91 15.56 0.92 -0.56
CA ILE A 91 16.15 1.29 0.71
C ILE A 91 17.28 2.27 0.34
N PRO A 92 17.40 3.47 0.95
CA PRO A 92 18.61 4.24 0.82
C PRO A 92 19.73 3.32 1.29
N ARG A 93 20.50 2.76 0.36
CA ARG A 93 21.72 2.02 0.69
C ARG A 93 22.57 3.06 1.39
N ARG A 94 22.68 2.95 2.72
CA ARG A 94 23.86 3.47 3.41
C ARG A 94 25.06 3.01 2.58
N PRO A 95 26.01 3.89 2.22
CA PRO A 95 27.21 3.44 1.56
C PRO A 95 27.85 2.38 2.45
N SER A 96 27.91 1.16 1.94
CA SER A 96 28.64 0.06 2.56
C SER A 96 30.10 0.47 2.61
N SER A 97 30.53 1.03 3.74
CA SER A 97 31.95 1.21 4.01
C SER A 97 32.51 -0.17 4.30
N SER A 98 33.14 -0.77 3.30
CA SER A 98 34.10 -1.85 3.48
C SER A 98 35.16 -1.40 4.49
N GLY A 99 35.43 -2.25 5.49
CA GLY A 99 36.48 -2.05 6.46
C GLY A 99 36.65 -3.30 7.32
N ASN A 100 37.39 -4.27 6.78
CA ASN A 100 37.94 -5.37 7.58
C ASN A 100 39.06 -4.83 8.48
N GLY A 101 39.08 -5.28 9.74
CA GLY A 101 40.35 -5.50 10.46
C GLY A 101 40.59 -4.73 11.76
N LEU A 102 40.40 -5.46 12.87
CA LEU A 102 41.15 -5.42 14.14
C LEU A 102 40.97 -4.26 15.16
N ALA A 103 40.68 -4.72 16.38
CA ALA A 103 40.95 -4.15 17.72
C ALA A 103 39.87 -3.31 18.44
N ARG A 104 39.39 -3.89 19.55
CA ARG A 104 38.80 -3.31 20.79
C ARG A 104 39.64 -2.11 21.29
N PRO A 105 39.10 -1.01 21.86
CA PRO A 105 38.13 -0.98 22.98
C PRO A 105 36.98 0.04 22.85
N THR A 106 35.95 -0.12 23.70
CA THR A 106 34.84 0.83 23.90
C THR A 106 35.37 2.24 24.21
N PRO A 107 34.81 3.29 23.58
CA PRO A 107 33.91 4.16 24.34
C PRO A 107 32.69 4.63 23.53
N SER A 108 31.60 4.86 24.26
CA SER A 108 30.48 5.76 23.97
C SER A 108 30.07 5.89 22.50
N SER A 109 29.01 5.17 22.11
CA SER A 109 28.20 5.58 20.97
C SER A 109 27.84 7.07 21.14
N PRO A 110 27.99 7.93 20.12
CA PRO A 110 27.18 9.13 20.09
C PRO A 110 25.75 8.61 19.98
N THR A 111 25.05 8.58 21.11
CA THR A 111 23.59 8.65 21.16
C THR A 111 23.26 9.82 20.25
N ARG A 112 22.84 9.52 19.02
CA ARG A 112 22.08 10.47 18.24
C ARG A 112 20.81 10.61 19.05
N GLU A 113 20.81 11.60 19.94
CA GLU A 113 19.63 12.06 20.64
C GLU A 113 18.61 12.34 19.54
N ALA A 114 17.71 11.39 19.34
CA ALA A 114 16.43 11.67 18.72
C ALA A 114 15.85 12.83 19.52
N PRO A 115 15.24 13.82 18.87
CA PRO A 115 14.54 14.87 19.59
C PRO A 115 13.66 14.22 20.65
N THR A 116 13.96 14.60 21.88
CA THR A 116 13.53 13.96 23.11
C THR A 116 12.00 13.91 23.15
N GLY A 117 11.42 12.71 23.19
CA GLY A 117 10.03 12.51 23.63
C GLY A 117 9.03 11.89 22.66
N GLU A 118 9.34 11.74 21.36
CA GLU A 118 8.38 11.07 20.47
C GLU A 118 8.50 9.54 20.60
N GLN A 119 7.57 8.93 21.35
CA GLN A 119 7.44 7.47 21.42
C GLN A 119 7.12 6.89 20.04
N SER A 120 7.59 5.66 19.81
CA SER A 120 7.28 4.87 18.61
C SER A 120 5.77 4.73 18.41
N ALA A 121 5.29 4.69 17.16
CA ALA A 121 3.88 4.48 16.85
C ALA A 121 3.32 3.18 17.47
N ALA A 122 4.16 2.15 17.65
CA ALA A 122 3.81 0.91 18.35
C ALA A 122 3.38 1.10 19.82
N ALA A 123 3.77 2.20 20.46
CA ALA A 123 3.31 2.53 21.82
C ALA A 123 1.88 3.08 21.84
N TYR A 124 1.39 3.60 20.71
CA TYR A 124 0.07 4.23 20.59
C TYR A 124 -0.95 3.36 19.87
N TYR A 125 -0.48 2.47 18.99
CA TYR A 125 -1.35 1.70 18.11
C TYR A 125 -1.15 0.20 18.26
N GLN A 126 -2.26 -0.52 18.42
CA GLN A 126 -2.30 -1.98 18.47
C GLN A 126 -2.92 -2.54 17.18
N PRO A 127 -2.15 -3.32 16.38
CA PRO A 127 -2.69 -3.95 15.17
C PRO A 127 -3.54 -5.17 15.52
N ARG A 128 -4.79 -5.18 15.05
CA ARG A 128 -5.69 -6.34 15.08
C ARG A 128 -6.01 -6.79 13.66
N TYR A 129 -6.03 -8.10 13.46
CA TYR A 129 -6.36 -8.72 12.19
C TYR A 129 -7.78 -9.27 12.23
N GLU A 130 -8.54 -9.00 11.18
CA GLU A 130 -9.89 -9.50 10.99
C GLU A 130 -10.05 -10.00 9.55
N ARG A 131 -10.90 -11.01 9.38
CA ARG A 131 -11.25 -11.54 8.06
C ARG A 131 -12.74 -11.34 7.85
N LEU A 132 -13.10 -10.39 6.99
CA LEU A 132 -14.49 -10.05 6.72
C LEU A 132 -15.00 -10.85 5.51
N PRO A 133 -16.13 -11.55 5.62
CA PRO A 133 -16.76 -12.20 4.48
C PRO A 133 -17.36 -11.16 3.53
N VAL A 134 -17.13 -11.32 2.23
CA VAL A 134 -17.68 -10.47 1.17
C VAL A 134 -18.20 -11.38 0.05
N GLY A 135 -19.49 -11.67 0.08
CA GLY A 135 -20.13 -12.63 -0.83
C GLY A 135 -19.51 -14.03 -0.70
N ALA A 136 -19.00 -14.56 -1.81
CA ALA A 136 -18.31 -15.86 -1.87
C ALA A 136 -16.81 -15.80 -1.50
N SER A 137 -16.30 -14.63 -1.11
CA SER A 137 -14.89 -14.40 -0.81
C SER A 137 -14.68 -13.75 0.55
N TYR A 138 -13.43 -13.40 0.87
CA TYR A 138 -13.06 -12.68 2.08
C TYR A 138 -12.09 -11.54 1.78
N VAL A 139 -12.10 -10.52 2.63
CA VAL A 139 -11.11 -9.44 2.65
C VAL A 139 -10.35 -9.53 3.96
N HIS A 140 -9.02 -9.43 3.88
CA HIS A 140 -8.16 -9.31 5.05
C HIS A 140 -8.13 -7.87 5.49
N VAL A 141 -8.54 -7.60 6.73
CA VAL A 141 -8.56 -6.25 7.28
C VAL A 141 -7.59 -6.18 8.46
N PHE A 142 -6.70 -5.18 8.42
CA PHE A 142 -5.90 -4.83 9.58
C PHE A 142 -6.44 -3.54 10.16
N TRP A 143 -6.92 -3.61 11.40
CA TRP A 143 -7.32 -2.46 12.19
C TRP A 143 -6.15 -2.02 13.06
N LEU A 144 -5.92 -0.72 13.16
CA LEU A 144 -5.12 -0.19 14.26
C LEU A 144 -6.06 0.40 15.29
N HIS A 145 -5.92 -0.07 16.51
CA HIS A 145 -6.63 0.43 17.67
C HIS A 145 -5.73 1.41 18.42
N ASP A 146 -6.29 2.50 18.94
CA ASP A 146 -5.56 3.40 19.83
C ASP A 146 -5.52 2.87 21.27
N GLY A 147 -4.97 3.65 22.21
CA GLY A 147 -4.91 3.29 23.63
C GLY A 147 -6.28 3.14 24.31
N ASN A 148 -7.37 3.59 23.68
CA ASN A 148 -8.75 3.47 24.17
C ASN A 148 -9.51 2.32 23.46
N ASP A 149 -8.80 1.45 22.77
CA ASP A 149 -9.34 0.38 21.92
C ASP A 149 -10.23 0.88 20.76
N GLN A 150 -10.14 2.15 20.37
CA GLN A 150 -10.87 2.69 19.23
C GLN A 150 -10.15 2.42 17.92
N ARG A 151 -10.90 2.00 16.89
CA ARG A 151 -10.38 1.80 15.53
C ARG A 151 -10.01 3.16 14.93
N VAL A 152 -8.72 3.38 14.71
CA VAL A 152 -8.18 4.63 14.15
C VAL A 152 -7.67 4.48 12.74
N PHE A 153 -7.22 3.30 12.33
CA PHE A 153 -6.84 3.02 10.93
C PHE A 153 -7.44 1.70 10.45
N ARG A 154 -7.73 1.64 9.15
CA ARG A 154 -8.21 0.45 8.43
C ARG A 154 -7.32 0.18 7.22
N PHE A 155 -6.82 -1.04 7.10
CA PHE A 155 -6.08 -1.49 5.92
C PHE A 155 -6.79 -2.70 5.32
N ASN A 156 -7.48 -2.48 4.20
CA ASN A 156 -8.12 -3.55 3.45
C ASN A 156 -7.14 -4.19 2.45
N LEU A 157 -7.00 -5.50 2.52
CA LEU A 157 -6.16 -6.30 1.63
C LEU A 157 -7.01 -7.42 1.01
N PRO A 158 -7.13 -7.49 -0.33
CA PRO A 158 -7.81 -8.60 -0.98
C PRO A 158 -7.18 -9.96 -0.65
N ALA A 159 -7.99 -11.03 -0.67
CA ALA A 159 -7.56 -12.41 -0.37
C ALA A 159 -6.35 -12.91 -1.19
N HIS A 160 -6.16 -12.41 -2.40
CA HIS A 160 -5.07 -12.81 -3.30
C HIS A 160 -3.73 -12.09 -3.03
N VAL A 161 -3.71 -11.10 -2.13
CA VAL A 161 -2.49 -10.37 -1.75
C VAL A 161 -1.80 -11.11 -0.60
N ASP A 162 -0.46 -11.15 -0.59
CA ASP A 162 0.33 -11.67 0.53
C ASP A 162 0.17 -10.79 1.79
N TYR A 163 -0.94 -11.02 2.49
CA TYR A 163 -1.35 -10.28 3.67
C TYR A 163 -0.34 -10.47 4.81
N ARG A 164 0.44 -11.57 4.82
CA ARG A 164 1.45 -11.83 5.84
C ARG A 164 2.64 -10.90 5.67
N GLU A 165 3.12 -10.75 4.45
CA GLU A 165 4.21 -9.80 4.15
C GLU A 165 3.77 -8.37 4.48
N ARG A 166 2.55 -7.98 4.10
CA ARG A 166 1.98 -6.66 4.42
C ARG A 166 1.83 -6.43 5.92
N ALA A 167 1.36 -7.42 6.67
CA ALA A 167 1.27 -7.35 8.12
C ALA A 167 2.65 -7.17 8.76
N ALA A 168 3.67 -7.87 8.26
CA ALA A 168 5.03 -7.73 8.72
C ALA A 168 5.57 -6.31 8.46
N ARG A 169 5.33 -5.75 7.27
CA ARG A 169 5.69 -4.36 6.94
C ARG A 169 4.97 -3.34 7.84
N LEU A 170 3.68 -3.55 8.12
CA LEU A 170 2.91 -2.67 9.00
C LEU A 170 3.47 -2.70 10.43
N LYS A 171 3.75 -3.89 10.96
CA LYS A 171 4.40 -4.06 12.27
C LYS A 171 5.77 -3.41 12.32
N GLN A 172 6.57 -3.56 11.25
CA GLN A 172 7.87 -2.91 11.14
C GLN A 172 7.73 -1.38 11.14
N ALA A 173 6.78 -0.84 10.38
CA ALA A 173 6.52 0.60 10.33
C ALA A 173 6.05 1.15 11.68
N LEU A 174 5.19 0.40 12.40
CA LEU A 174 4.79 0.77 13.76
C LEU A 174 5.99 0.83 14.70
N ALA A 175 6.92 -0.13 14.60
CA ALA A 175 8.11 -0.15 15.44
C ALA A 175 9.12 0.95 15.06
N SER A 176 9.28 1.26 13.77
CA SER A 176 10.35 2.13 13.29
C SER A 176 9.98 3.61 13.15
N LEU A 177 8.69 3.96 13.07
CA LEU A 177 8.23 5.34 12.89
C LEU A 177 7.73 5.94 14.20
N THR A 178 7.87 7.26 14.35
CA THR A 178 7.15 7.98 15.42
C THR A 178 5.66 8.06 15.09
N LYS A 179 4.82 8.37 16.10
CA LYS A 179 3.38 8.55 15.89
C LYS A 179 3.08 9.57 14.78
N SER A 180 3.74 10.71 14.81
CA SER A 180 3.54 11.81 13.85
C SER A 180 3.90 11.38 12.41
N GLU A 181 5.01 10.64 12.26
CA GLU A 181 5.45 10.11 10.96
C GLU A 181 4.50 9.03 10.44
N PHE A 182 4.05 8.14 11.33
CA PHE A 182 3.09 7.10 11.00
C PHE A 182 1.76 7.71 10.55
N ASP A 183 1.21 8.63 11.33
CA ASP A 183 -0.03 9.33 11.03
C ASP A 183 0.04 10.05 9.68
N ARG A 184 1.19 10.68 9.37
CA ARG A 184 1.40 11.33 8.07
C ARG A 184 1.50 10.32 6.93
N LYS A 185 2.28 9.26 7.10
CA LYS A 185 2.50 8.22 6.07
C LYS A 185 1.21 7.46 5.74
N TYR A 186 0.39 7.20 6.76
CA TYR A 186 -0.83 6.40 6.65
C TYR A 186 -2.11 7.21 6.80
N ALA A 187 -2.06 8.54 6.64
CA ALA A 187 -3.20 9.44 6.79
C ALA A 187 -4.43 9.00 5.98
N ARG A 188 -4.21 8.46 4.78
CA ARG A 188 -5.26 7.94 3.89
C ARG A 188 -6.03 6.74 4.43
N TYR A 189 -5.46 6.00 5.38
CA TYR A 189 -6.07 4.83 6.00
C TYR A 189 -6.77 5.15 7.31
N ARG A 190 -6.77 6.43 7.73
CA ARG A 190 -7.36 6.87 8.98
C ARG A 190 -8.87 6.86 8.86
N ILE A 191 -9.54 6.24 9.84
CA ILE A 191 -11.00 6.18 9.89
C ILE A 191 -11.49 7.52 10.46
N GLN A 192 -12.45 8.17 9.79
CA GLN A 192 -13.08 9.36 10.36
C GLN A 192 -14.03 8.93 11.50
N PRO A 193 -13.92 9.54 12.70
CA PRO A 193 -14.84 9.25 13.78
C PRO A 193 -16.27 9.63 13.35
N GLY A 194 -17.20 8.67 13.39
CA GLY A 194 -18.61 8.88 13.02
C GLY A 194 -19.06 8.23 11.71
N THR A 195 -18.23 7.39 11.08
CA THR A 195 -18.61 6.59 9.91
C THR A 195 -18.76 5.12 10.32
N GLU A 196 -19.90 4.77 10.90
CA GLU A 196 -20.39 3.39 11.02
C GLU A 196 -21.73 3.25 10.31
#